data_AF-A0A166B651-F1
#
_entry.id   AF-A0A166B651-F1
#
_cell.length_a   1.000
_cell.length_b   1.000
_cell.length_c   1.000
_cell.angle_alpha   90.00
_cell.angle_beta   90.00
_cell.angle_gamma   90.00
#
_symmetry.space_group_name_H-M   'P 1'
#
loop_
_entity.id
_entity.type
_entity.pdbx_description
1 polymer ?
#
loop_
_entity_poly.entity_id
_entity_poly.type
_entity_poly.pdbx_seq_one_letter_code
_entity_poly.pdbx_strand_id
1 'polypeptide(L)'
;MSAARPNTDSTTVSRVLAGTTLALKVAREATDSVSIAKQILGSAAHISEFAEKIEKNRKAMNDLIAKSAEYACHIDTIVAGRIVEGKVLSILKRLCSVFTKIEALVAEAAAVKNGVKRRLHNIFLAPKKASELSSQLEKEMQLFQLAMMLDVRLAISETAEETLRAIHENDLYDSEGVSPITTAPRSC
;
A
#
# COMPACT_ATOMS: atom_id res chain seq x y z
N MET A 1 25.93 42.88 -10.51
CA MET A 1 26.06 41.98 -9.35
C MET A 1 25.31 40.70 -9.69
N SER A 2 26.02 39.60 -9.93
CA SER A 2 25.44 38.33 -10.36
C SER A 2 25.06 37.51 -9.12
N ALA A 3 23.77 37.28 -8.89
CA ALA A 3 23.29 36.49 -7.76
C ALA A 3 23.39 35.00 -8.10
N ALA A 4 24.22 34.28 -7.36
CA ALA A 4 24.34 32.83 -7.42
C ALA A 4 23.02 32.17 -7.02
N ARG A 5 22.46 31.33 -7.89
CA ARG A 5 21.32 30.46 -7.57
C ARG A 5 21.79 29.36 -6.60
N PRO A 6 21.16 29.18 -5.43
CA PRO A 6 21.55 28.12 -4.51
C PRO A 6 21.07 26.76 -5.02
N ASN A 7 22.01 25.90 -5.41
CA ASN A 7 21.79 24.48 -5.71
C ASN A 7 21.30 23.75 -4.43
N THR A 8 20.01 23.80 -4.12
CA THR A 8 19.42 23.23 -2.89
C THR A 8 18.61 21.95 -3.11
N ASP A 9 18.36 21.57 -4.36
CA ASP A 9 17.56 20.38 -4.68
C ASP A 9 18.32 19.06 -4.51
N SER A 10 19.64 19.10 -4.72
CA SER A 10 20.48 17.90 -4.77
C SER A 10 20.60 17.22 -3.41
N THR A 11 20.91 17.97 -2.35
CA THR A 11 21.15 17.41 -1.01
C THR A 11 19.87 16.92 -0.35
N THR A 12 18.74 17.58 -0.63
CA THR A 12 17.45 17.28 -0.02
C THR A 12 16.86 15.98 -0.56
N VAL A 13 16.88 15.78 -1.89
CA VAL A 13 16.37 14.56 -2.53
C VAL A 13 17.14 13.31 -2.07
N SER A 14 18.47 13.38 -2.00
CA SER A 14 19.29 12.25 -1.52
C SER A 14 19.05 11.93 -0.04
N ARG A 15 18.83 12.95 0.82
CA ARG A 15 18.53 12.73 2.24
C ARG A 15 17.14 12.13 2.45
N VAL A 16 16.16 12.58 1.66
CA VAL A 16 14.79 12.04 1.65
C VAL A 16 14.80 10.57 1.21
N LEU A 17 15.53 10.24 0.13
CA LEU A 17 15.67 8.86 -0.36
C LEU A 17 16.33 7.92 0.65
N ALA A 18 17.39 8.36 1.32
CA ALA A 18 18.06 7.57 2.36
C ALA A 18 17.12 7.31 3.56
N GLY A 19 16.38 8.32 4.00
CA GLY A 19 15.37 8.18 5.06
C GLY A 19 14.24 7.23 4.67
N THR A 20 13.73 7.35 3.44
CA THR A 20 12.69 6.47 2.89
C THR A 20 13.16 5.02 2.79
N THR A 21 14.40 4.78 2.34
CA THR A 21 14.97 3.42 2.27
C THR A 21 14.99 2.74 3.65
N LEU A 22 15.44 3.47 4.68
CA LEU A 22 15.46 2.95 6.03
C LEU A 22 14.05 2.66 6.54
N ALA A 23 13.11 3.60 6.35
CA ALA A 23 11.71 3.43 6.74
C ALA A 23 11.08 2.20 6.08
N LEU A 24 11.32 1.97 4.78
CA LEU A 24 10.81 0.82 4.04
C LEU A 24 11.40 -0.51 4.55
N LYS A 25 12.68 -0.53 4.93
CA LYS A 25 13.30 -1.71 5.54
C LYS A 25 12.73 -2.02 6.92
N VAL A 26 12.53 -0.99 7.74
CA VAL A 26 11.91 -1.14 9.06
C VAL A 26 10.47 -1.62 8.92
N ALA A 27 9.69 -1.01 8.04
CA ALA A 27 8.32 -1.44 7.75
C ALA A 27 8.30 -2.91 7.30
N ARG A 28 9.15 -3.29 6.33
CA ARG A 28 9.28 -4.68 5.87
C ARG A 28 9.53 -5.67 7.00
N GLU A 29 10.37 -5.31 7.96
CA GLU A 29 10.69 -6.17 9.08
C GLU A 29 9.55 -6.24 10.10
N ALA A 30 8.83 -5.14 10.30
CA ALA A 30 7.64 -5.10 11.15
C ALA A 30 6.41 -5.79 10.51
N THR A 31 6.37 -5.95 9.19
CA THR A 31 5.29 -6.64 8.48
C THR A 31 5.41 -8.15 8.64
N ASP A 32 4.74 -8.70 9.65
CA ASP A 32 4.68 -10.16 9.88
C ASP A 32 3.38 -10.81 9.37
N SER A 33 2.34 -10.02 9.12
CA SER A 33 0.99 -10.53 8.83
C SER A 33 0.75 -10.93 7.38
N VAL A 34 1.40 -10.28 6.40
CA VAL A 34 1.10 -10.48 4.97
C VAL A 34 2.38 -10.61 4.14
N SER A 35 2.77 -11.84 3.80
CA SER A 35 4.02 -12.14 3.06
C SER A 35 4.16 -11.35 1.74
N ILE A 36 3.07 -11.15 1.00
CA ILE A 36 3.11 -10.38 -0.26
C ILE A 36 3.37 -8.88 -0.02
N ALA A 37 2.92 -8.32 1.10
CA ALA A 37 3.21 -6.93 1.47
C ALA A 37 4.68 -6.77 1.85
N LYS A 38 5.25 -7.74 2.57
CA LYS A 38 6.70 -7.81 2.86
C LYS A 38 7.55 -7.84 1.59
N GLN A 39 7.09 -8.51 0.52
CA GLN A 39 7.76 -8.51 -0.78
C GLN A 39 7.69 -7.13 -1.46
N ILE A 40 6.51 -6.49 -1.46
CA ILE A 40 6.31 -5.13 -2.00
C ILE A 40 7.22 -4.12 -1.31
N LEU A 41 7.28 -4.15 0.02
CA LEU A 41 8.17 -3.27 0.80
C LEU A 41 9.64 -3.55 0.51
N GLY A 42 10.02 -4.81 0.32
CA GLY A 42 11.37 -5.20 -0.12
C GLY A 42 11.73 -4.60 -1.48
N SER A 43 10.87 -4.75 -2.49
CA SER A 43 11.09 -4.15 -3.80
C SER A 43 11.14 -2.62 -3.73
N ALA A 44 10.28 -1.98 -2.93
CA ALA A 44 10.29 -0.53 -2.73
C ALA A 44 11.60 -0.04 -2.09
N ALA A 45 12.15 -0.79 -1.12
CA ALA A 45 13.44 -0.50 -0.52
C ALA A 45 14.56 -0.58 -1.56
N HIS A 46 14.59 -1.63 -2.39
CA HIS A 46 15.58 -1.76 -3.46
C HIS A 46 15.45 -0.65 -4.51
N ILE A 47 14.23 -0.28 -4.91
CA ILE A 47 13.99 0.85 -5.81
C ILE A 47 14.63 2.13 -5.26
N SER A 48 14.44 2.40 -3.95
CA SER A 48 14.99 3.57 -3.29
C SER A 48 16.52 3.53 -3.22
N GLU A 49 17.13 2.36 -2.98
CA GLU A 49 18.59 2.18 -3.02
C GLU A 49 19.19 2.38 -4.41
N PHE A 50 18.51 1.89 -5.46
CA PHE A 50 18.96 2.10 -6.83
C PHE A 50 18.81 3.57 -7.24
N ALA A 51 17.77 4.25 -6.76
CA ALA A 51 17.52 5.66 -7.04
C ALA A 51 18.65 6.58 -6.56
N GLU A 52 19.32 6.26 -5.44
CA GLU A 52 20.50 7.00 -4.97
C GLU A 52 21.64 7.04 -6.01
N LYS A 53 21.69 6.06 -6.92
CA LYS A 53 22.74 5.89 -7.92
C LYS A 53 22.39 6.50 -9.29
N ILE A 54 21.17 7.02 -9.46
CA ILE A 54 20.68 7.57 -10.74
C ILE A 54 20.94 9.08 -10.80
N GLU A 55 21.27 9.59 -11.99
CA GLU A 55 21.39 11.02 -12.24
C GLU A 55 20.04 11.75 -12.05
N LYS A 56 20.09 12.88 -11.32
CA LYS A 56 18.91 13.61 -10.81
C LYS A 56 18.00 14.22 -11.88
N ASN A 57 18.41 14.23 -13.15
CA ASN A 57 17.70 14.93 -14.23
C ASN A 57 16.59 14.11 -14.92
N ARG A 58 16.13 13.01 -14.30
CA ARG A 58 15.10 12.12 -14.86
C ARG A 58 13.78 12.23 -14.09
N LYS A 59 13.05 13.33 -14.31
CA LYS A 59 11.79 13.65 -13.62
C LYS A 59 10.80 12.47 -13.55
N ALA A 60 10.42 11.89 -14.70
CA ALA A 60 9.46 10.78 -14.74
C ALA A 60 9.92 9.53 -13.95
N MET A 61 11.24 9.31 -13.85
CA MET A 61 11.79 8.21 -13.05
C MET A 61 11.72 8.53 -11.56
N ASN A 62 12.11 9.75 -11.18
CA ASN A 62 12.05 10.21 -9.78
C ASN A 62 10.61 10.22 -9.26
N ASP A 63 9.65 10.65 -10.08
CA ASP A 63 8.22 10.65 -9.75
C ASP A 63 7.72 9.21 -9.54
N LEU A 64 8.12 8.27 -10.40
CA LEU A 64 7.79 6.85 -10.26
C LEU A 64 8.39 6.23 -8.99
N ILE A 65 9.65 6.55 -8.69
CA ILE A 65 10.34 6.09 -7.47
C ILE A 65 9.59 6.59 -6.24
N ALA A 66 9.32 7.90 -6.17
CA ALA A 66 8.60 8.50 -5.04
C ALA A 66 7.21 7.88 -4.86
N LYS A 67 6.43 7.76 -5.94
CA LYS A 67 5.10 7.15 -5.92
C LYS A 67 5.15 5.68 -5.49
N SER A 68 6.16 4.92 -5.91
CA SER A 68 6.32 3.53 -5.49
C SER A 68 6.57 3.40 -3.99
N ALA A 69 7.42 4.25 -3.40
CA ALA A 69 7.67 4.24 -1.97
C ALA A 69 6.42 4.61 -1.16
N GLU A 70 5.72 5.67 -1.56
CA GLU A 70 4.46 6.10 -0.94
C GLU A 70 3.41 4.97 -0.94
N TYR A 71 3.23 4.34 -2.10
CA TYR A 71 2.25 3.28 -2.28
C TYR A 71 2.59 2.01 -1.51
N ALA A 72 3.87 1.67 -1.35
CA ALA A 72 4.28 0.55 -0.53
C ALA A 72 3.91 0.77 0.95
N CYS A 73 4.14 1.97 1.48
CA CYS A 73 3.74 2.34 2.84
C CYS A 73 2.20 2.32 3.01
N HIS A 74 1.45 2.82 2.03
CA HIS A 74 -0.01 2.74 2.05
C HIS A 74 -0.52 1.30 2.04
N ILE A 75 0.07 0.42 1.22
CA ILE A 75 -0.30 -1.00 1.18
C ILE A 75 -0.08 -1.63 2.55
N ASP A 76 1.10 -1.44 3.16
CA ASP A 76 1.41 -1.96 4.48
C ASP A 76 0.39 -1.50 5.53
N THR A 77 0.11 -0.20 5.58
CA THR A 77 -0.87 0.37 6.50
C THR A 77 -2.27 -0.24 6.31
N ILE A 78 -2.69 -0.45 5.06
CA ILE A 78 -4.01 -1.00 4.74
C ILE A 78 -4.11 -2.49 5.07
N VAL A 79 -3.04 -3.27 4.95
CA VAL A 79 -3.08 -4.71 5.19
C VAL A 79 -2.62 -5.12 6.59
N ALA A 80 -2.05 -4.19 7.35
CA ALA A 80 -1.60 -4.42 8.72
C ALA A 80 -2.74 -4.98 9.59
N GLY A 81 -2.48 -6.11 10.24
CA GLY A 81 -3.45 -6.78 11.12
C GLY A 81 -4.66 -7.41 10.42
N ARG A 82 -4.68 -7.47 9.07
CA ARG A 82 -5.79 -8.05 8.30
C ARG A 82 -5.40 -9.39 7.69
N ILE A 83 -6.37 -10.29 7.59
CA ILE A 83 -6.28 -11.50 6.79
C ILE A 83 -6.67 -11.12 5.36
N VAL A 84 -5.76 -11.30 4.39
CA VAL A 84 -5.97 -10.86 3.01
C VAL A 84 -6.17 -12.05 2.09
N GLU A 85 -7.37 -12.15 1.51
CA GLU A 85 -7.76 -13.30 0.69
C GLU A 85 -8.44 -12.88 -0.63
N GLY A 86 -8.79 -13.88 -1.45
CA GLY A 86 -9.61 -13.74 -2.65
C GLY A 86 -9.14 -12.63 -3.61
N LYS A 87 -10.04 -11.68 -3.89
CA LYS A 87 -9.81 -10.61 -4.86
C LYS A 87 -8.70 -9.66 -4.42
N VAL A 88 -8.62 -9.34 -3.13
CA VAL A 88 -7.59 -8.45 -2.58
C VAL A 88 -6.20 -9.07 -2.75
N LEU A 89 -6.06 -10.36 -2.42
CA LEU A 89 -4.79 -11.07 -2.60
C LEU A 89 -4.36 -11.12 -4.08
N SER A 90 -5.31 -11.32 -5.00
CA SER A 90 -5.03 -11.28 -6.45
C SER A 90 -4.49 -9.92 -6.90
N ILE A 91 -5.07 -8.83 -6.41
CA ILE A 91 -4.62 -7.47 -6.72
C ILE A 91 -3.24 -7.20 -6.09
N LEU A 92 -2.98 -7.64 -4.86
CA LEU A 92 -1.66 -7.51 -4.24
C LEU A 92 -0.57 -8.23 -5.03
N LYS A 93 -0.86 -9.41 -5.58
CA LYS A 93 0.08 -10.12 -6.48
C LYS A 93 0.38 -9.31 -7.74
N ARG A 94 -0.63 -8.65 -8.31
CA ARG A 94 -0.45 -7.76 -9.49
C ARG A 94 0.35 -6.52 -9.13
N LEU A 95 0.08 -5.89 -7.98
CA LEU A 95 0.89 -4.80 -7.43
C LEU A 95 2.34 -5.23 -7.26
N CYS A 96 2.59 -6.36 -6.60
CA CYS A 96 3.95 -6.90 -6.43
C CYS A 96 4.66 -7.07 -7.77
N SER A 97 3.98 -7.60 -8.80
CA SER A 97 4.55 -7.69 -10.15
C SER A 97 4.92 -6.33 -10.75
N VAL A 98 4.10 -5.29 -10.54
CA VAL A 98 4.41 -3.92 -10.97
C VAL A 98 5.65 -3.39 -10.21
N PHE A 99 5.73 -3.58 -8.90
CA PHE A 99 6.90 -3.20 -8.10
C PHE A 99 8.18 -3.86 -8.60
N THR A 100 8.16 -5.17 -8.89
CA THR A 100 9.32 -5.87 -9.46
C THR A 100 9.73 -5.31 -10.83
N LYS A 101 8.77 -4.93 -11.68
CA LYS A 101 9.08 -4.28 -12.98
C LYS A 101 9.72 -2.91 -12.81
N ILE A 102 9.25 -2.13 -11.84
CA ILE A 102 9.83 -0.82 -11.50
C ILE A 102 11.25 -1.03 -10.98
N GLU A 103 11.46 -1.96 -10.05
CA GLU A 103 12.77 -2.32 -9.53
C GLU A 103 13.76 -2.68 -10.65
N ALA A 104 13.35 -3.53 -11.59
CA ALA A 104 14.17 -3.89 -12.74
C ALA A 104 14.52 -2.67 -13.63
N LEU A 105 13.56 -1.78 -13.87
CA LEU A 105 13.77 -0.56 -14.66
C LEU A 105 14.77 0.39 -13.98
N VAL A 106 14.63 0.58 -12.66
CA VAL A 106 15.49 1.47 -11.86
C VAL A 106 16.88 0.86 -11.71
N ALA A 107 17.00 -0.46 -11.51
CA ALA A 107 18.27 -1.17 -11.49
C ALA A 107 19.02 -1.04 -12.84
N GLU A 108 18.32 -1.22 -13.97
CA GLU A 108 18.91 -0.99 -15.30
C GLU A 108 19.39 0.45 -15.48
N ALA A 109 18.62 1.42 -14.96
CA ALA A 109 18.99 2.84 -15.00
C ALA A 109 20.20 3.18 -14.10
N ALA A 110 20.37 2.49 -12.97
CA ALA A 110 21.48 2.68 -12.05
C ALA A 110 22.80 2.04 -12.55
N ALA A 111 22.74 1.01 -13.38
CA ALA A 111 23.92 0.27 -13.88
C ALA A 111 24.72 1.01 -14.98
N VAL A 112 24.32 2.21 -15.40
CA VAL A 112 24.72 2.86 -16.68
C VAL A 112 26.15 3.47 -16.69
N LYS A 113 27.08 3.01 -15.83
CA LYS A 113 28.46 3.56 -15.83
C LYS A 113 29.28 3.21 -17.09
N ASN A 114 29.06 2.08 -17.80
CA ASN A 114 30.06 1.55 -18.76
C ASN A 114 29.64 1.28 -20.23
N GLY A 115 28.42 1.59 -20.72
CA GLY A 115 27.97 1.15 -22.07
C GLY A 115 27.39 2.22 -22.99
N VAL A 116 28.23 2.97 -23.72
CA VAL A 116 27.85 4.18 -24.50
C VAL A 116 26.77 3.95 -25.59
N LYS A 117 26.67 2.76 -26.21
CA LYS A 117 25.60 2.46 -27.20
C LYS A 117 24.23 2.18 -26.59
N ARG A 118 24.16 1.65 -25.36
CA ARG A 118 22.90 1.41 -24.63
C ARG A 118 22.31 2.69 -24.02
N ARG A 119 23.15 3.75 -23.91
CA ARG A 119 22.79 5.06 -23.32
C ARG A 119 21.66 5.76 -24.07
N LEU A 120 21.70 5.86 -25.39
CA LEU A 120 20.72 6.67 -26.14
C LEU A 120 19.32 6.03 -26.18
N HIS A 121 19.23 4.72 -26.41
CA HIS A 121 17.95 4.02 -26.43
C HIS A 121 17.29 3.98 -25.03
N ASN A 122 18.08 3.76 -23.96
CA ASN A 122 17.53 3.74 -22.61
C ASN A 122 17.19 5.15 -22.08
N ILE A 123 17.87 6.22 -22.50
CA ILE A 123 17.50 7.59 -22.09
C ILE A 123 16.14 8.00 -22.67
N PHE A 124 15.80 7.57 -23.89
CA PHE A 124 14.51 7.90 -24.52
C PHE A 124 13.37 6.93 -24.15
N LEU A 125 13.65 5.63 -23.98
CA LEU A 125 12.61 4.66 -23.61
C LEU A 125 12.35 4.58 -22.11
N ALA A 126 13.34 4.85 -21.24
CA ALA A 126 13.14 4.75 -19.80
C ALA A 126 12.08 5.73 -19.26
N PRO A 127 11.98 6.99 -19.72
CA PRO A 127 10.88 7.87 -19.33
C PRO A 127 9.51 7.36 -19.78
N LYS A 128 9.40 6.85 -21.01
CA LYS A 128 8.14 6.30 -21.52
C LYS A 128 7.70 5.06 -20.73
N LYS A 129 8.65 4.14 -20.47
CA LYS A 129 8.41 2.96 -19.62
C LYS A 129 8.07 3.37 -18.18
N ALA A 130 8.72 4.41 -17.64
CA ALA A 130 8.42 4.92 -16.31
C ALA A 130 6.99 5.49 -16.24
N SER A 131 6.57 6.27 -17.23
CA SER A 131 5.18 6.75 -17.33
C SER A 131 4.17 5.60 -17.44
N GLU A 132 4.46 4.59 -18.26
CA GLU A 132 3.61 3.41 -18.41
C GLU A 132 3.49 2.62 -17.10
N LEU A 133 4.62 2.35 -16.42
CA LEU A 133 4.62 1.69 -15.13
C LEU A 133 3.94 2.53 -14.05
N SER A 134 4.07 3.85 -14.09
CA SER A 134 3.33 4.75 -13.19
C SER A 134 1.81 4.60 -13.39
N SER A 135 1.35 4.54 -14.64
CA SER A 135 -0.07 4.36 -14.95
C SER A 135 -0.57 2.98 -14.52
N GLN A 136 0.22 1.92 -14.74
CA GLN A 136 -0.11 0.57 -14.26
C GLN A 136 -0.16 0.53 -12.74
N LEU A 137 0.82 1.10 -12.05
CA LEU A 137 0.88 1.17 -10.59
C LEU A 137 -0.36 1.89 -10.02
N GLU A 138 -0.73 3.02 -10.61
CA GLU A 138 -1.89 3.80 -10.19
C GLU A 138 -3.21 3.06 -10.41
N LYS A 139 -3.39 2.43 -11.58
CA LYS A 139 -4.56 1.60 -11.87
C LYS A 139 -4.70 0.47 -10.85
N GLU A 140 -3.61 -0.24 -10.55
CA GLU A 140 -3.64 -1.33 -9.58
C GLU A 140 -3.93 -0.86 -8.16
N MET A 141 -3.37 0.29 -7.76
CA MET A 141 -3.64 0.90 -6.47
C MET A 141 -5.12 1.30 -6.33
N GLN A 142 -5.71 1.89 -7.37
CA GLN A 142 -7.14 2.24 -7.37
C GLN A 142 -8.02 0.99 -7.24
N LEU A 143 -7.70 -0.09 -7.96
CA LEU A 143 -8.41 -1.36 -7.83
C LEU A 143 -8.26 -1.95 -6.43
N PHE A 144 -7.08 -1.86 -5.84
CA PHE A 144 -6.81 -2.33 -4.48
C PHE A 144 -7.65 -1.56 -3.45
N GLN A 145 -7.64 -0.24 -3.52
CA GLN A 145 -8.44 0.62 -2.63
C GLN A 145 -9.94 0.33 -2.76
N LEU A 146 -10.44 0.16 -3.99
CA LEU A 146 -11.84 -0.18 -4.22
C LEU A 146 -12.20 -1.57 -3.65
N ALA A 147 -11.34 -2.57 -3.87
CA ALA A 147 -11.54 -3.90 -3.35
C ALA A 147 -11.58 -3.90 -1.81
N MET A 148 -10.67 -3.17 -1.17
CA MET A 148 -10.64 -3.03 0.29
C MET A 148 -11.88 -2.31 0.83
N MET A 149 -12.36 -1.27 0.14
CA MET A 149 -13.59 -0.57 0.53
C MET A 149 -14.81 -1.49 0.47
N LEU A 150 -14.91 -2.32 -0.57
CA LEU A 150 -16.01 -3.28 -0.71
C LEU A 150 -15.94 -4.38 0.34
N ASP A 151 -14.74 -4.90 0.61
CA ASP A 151 -14.49 -5.93 1.63
C ASP A 151 -14.94 -5.45 3.02
N VAL A 152 -14.55 -4.23 3.40
CA VAL A 152 -14.97 -3.59 4.66
C VAL A 152 -16.50 -3.40 4.72
N ARG A 153 -17.13 -2.96 3.63
CA ARG A 153 -18.58 -2.74 3.60
C ARG A 153 -19.37 -4.05 3.73
N LEU A 154 -18.90 -5.12 3.09
CA LEU A 154 -19.53 -6.43 3.20
C LEU A 154 -19.40 -6.98 4.63
N ALA A 155 -18.21 -6.89 5.23
CA ALA A 155 -17.99 -7.32 6.61
C ALA A 155 -18.89 -6.57 7.62
N ILE A 156 -19.07 -5.26 7.45
CA ILE A 156 -19.98 -4.46 8.29
C ILE A 156 -21.44 -4.92 8.13
N SER A 157 -21.88 -5.19 6.89
CA SER A 157 -23.24 -5.64 6.61
C SER A 157 -23.53 -6.99 7.27
N GLU A 158 -22.60 -7.95 7.15
CA GLU A 158 -22.70 -9.28 7.75
C GLU A 158 -22.76 -9.19 9.28
N THR A 159 -21.88 -8.39 9.89
CA THR A 159 -21.88 -8.17 11.34
C THR A 159 -23.17 -7.52 11.84
N ALA A 160 -23.74 -6.58 11.07
CA ALA A 160 -24.99 -5.93 11.42
C ALA A 160 -26.18 -6.91 11.39
N GLU A 161 -26.24 -7.79 10.39
CA GLU A 161 -27.27 -8.84 10.29
C GLU A 161 -27.15 -9.86 11.43
N GLU A 162 -25.93 -10.28 11.77
CA GLU A 162 -25.70 -11.21 12.88
C GLU A 162 -26.09 -10.59 14.23
N THR A 163 -25.77 -9.32 14.45
CA THR A 163 -26.19 -8.59 15.66
C THR A 163 -27.71 -8.47 15.75
N LEU A 164 -28.38 -8.16 14.64
CA LEU A 164 -29.84 -8.10 14.60
C LEU A 164 -30.47 -9.46 14.90
N ARG A 165 -29.91 -10.56 14.39
CA ARG A 165 -30.36 -11.91 14.70
C ARG A 165 -30.18 -12.24 16.18
N ALA A 166 -29.03 -11.91 16.76
CA ALA A 166 -28.75 -12.15 18.19
C ALA A 166 -29.67 -11.34 19.12
N ILE A 167 -30.02 -10.10 18.75
CA ILE A 167 -31.01 -9.30 19.50
C ILE A 167 -32.38 -9.97 19.43
N HIS A 168 -32.83 -10.38 18.24
CA HIS A 168 -34.12 -11.02 18.05
C HIS A 168 -34.24 -12.35 18.80
N GLU A 169 -33.16 -13.13 18.88
CA GLU A 169 -33.13 -14.38 19.63
C GLU A 169 -33.19 -14.15 21.15
N ASN A 170 -32.53 -13.11 21.67
CA ASN A 170 -32.63 -12.74 23.09
C ASN A 170 -34.04 -12.25 23.49
N ASP A 171 -34.70 -11.47 22.63
CA ASP A 171 -36.07 -10.98 22.89
C ASP A 171 -37.10 -12.12 22.97
N LEU A 172 -36.83 -13.26 22.32
CA LEU A 172 -37.72 -14.43 22.33
C LEU A 172 -37.62 -15.26 23.61
N TYR A 173 -36.47 -15.23 24.31
CA TYR A 173 -36.22 -16.01 25.54
C TYR A 173 -36.67 -15.30 26.84
N ASP A 174 -36.82 -13.97 26.84
CA ASP A 174 -37.27 -13.21 28.03
C ASP A 174 -38.79 -13.29 28.28
N SER A 175 -39.57 -13.96 27.42
CA SER A 175 -41.04 -14.02 27.52
C SER A 175 -41.63 -15.18 28.34
N GLU A 176 -40.82 -16.13 28.83
CA GLU A 176 -41.31 -17.29 29.62
C GLU A 176 -41.12 -17.16 31.16
N GLY A 177 -40.78 -15.97 31.66
CA GLY A 177 -40.27 -15.78 33.04
C GLY A 177 -41.15 -15.06 34.07
N VAL A 178 -42.40 -14.67 33.79
CA VAL A 178 -43.22 -13.91 34.77
C VAL A 178 -44.56 -14.59 35.04
N SER A 179 -44.59 -15.46 36.05
CA SER A 179 -45.84 -15.86 36.70
C SER A 179 -46.35 -14.71 37.59
N PRO A 180 -47.60 -14.24 37.43
CA PRO A 180 -48.13 -13.19 38.28
C PRO A 180 -48.45 -13.76 39.67
N ILE A 181 -47.75 -13.24 40.68
CA ILE A 181 -48.05 -13.48 42.10
C ILE A 181 -49.47 -12.95 42.37
N THR A 182 -50.40 -13.88 42.57
CA THR A 182 -51.77 -13.58 42.98
C THR A 182 -51.78 -13.11 44.43
N THR A 183 -51.81 -11.81 44.67
CA THR A 183 -52.11 -11.24 45.99
C THR A 183 -53.61 -11.31 46.25
N ALA A 184 -54.02 -12.24 47.12
CA ALA A 184 -55.37 -12.28 47.68
C ALA A 184 -55.57 -11.13 48.70
N PRO A 185 -56.75 -10.49 48.73
CA PRO A 185 -57.05 -9.46 49.73
C PRO A 185 -57.40 -10.10 51.07
N ARG A 186 -56.72 -9.65 52.15
CA ARG A 186 -57.12 -9.93 53.53
C ARG A 186 -58.25 -8.98 53.93
N SER A 187 -59.42 -9.55 54.20
CA SER A 187 -60.57 -8.87 54.81
C SER A 187 -60.27 -8.50 56.27
N CYS A 188 -60.75 -7.34 56.69
CA CYS A 188 -61.16 -7.04 58.06
C CYS A 188 -62.63 -6.63 58.00
#